data_AF-A0A1M4X1Z7-F1
#
_entry.id   AF-A0A1M4X1Z7-F1
#
_cell.length_a   1.000
_cell.length_b   1.000
_cell.length_c   1.000
_cell.angle_alpha   90.00
_cell.angle_beta   90.00
_cell.angle_gamma   90.00
#
_symmetry.space_group_name_H-M   'P 1'
#
loop_
_entity.id
_entity.type
_entity.pdbx_description
1 polymer ?
#
loop_
_entity_poly.entity_id
_entity_poly.type
_entity_poly.pdbx_seq_one_letter_code
_entity_poly.pdbx_strand_id
1 'polypeptide(L)' 'KGNKYLRTYLILAANSLRYHNPIFKEYYWKKFNESNSHRHMRALVLSGRKLVNLIFYLLKNNVPYIPMK' A
#
# COMPACT_ATOMS: atom_id res chain seq x y z
N LYS A 1 9.64 17.69 -13.43
CA LYS A 1 10.04 16.27 -13.68
C LYS A 1 9.85 15.48 -12.38
N GLY A 2 9.26 14.28 -12.42
CA GLY A 2 9.05 13.44 -11.24
C GLY A 2 10.27 12.57 -10.89
N ASN A 3 10.33 12.05 -9.66
CA ASN A 3 11.39 11.16 -9.20
C ASN A 3 11.22 9.75 -9.79
N LYS A 4 12.22 9.27 -10.56
CA LYS A 4 12.24 7.96 -11.23
C LYS A 4 12.04 6.77 -10.28
N TYR A 5 12.50 6.90 -9.03
CA TYR A 5 12.52 5.83 -8.04
C TYR A 5 11.35 5.89 -7.06
N LEU A 6 10.53 6.95 -7.11
CA LEU A 6 9.44 7.15 -6.16
C LEU A 6 8.48 5.96 -6.11
N ARG A 7 8.13 5.41 -7.28
CA ARG A 7 7.29 4.21 -7.37
C ARG A 7 7.91 3.02 -6.65
N THR A 8 9.20 2.79 -6.84
CA THR A 8 9.93 1.68 -6.21
C THR A 8 9.93 1.82 -4.69
N TYR A 9 10.22 3.02 -4.18
CA TYR A 9 10.19 3.29 -2.75
C TYR A 9 8.81 3.12 -2.13
N LEU A 10 7.74 3.57 -2.81
CA LEU A 10 6.36 3.39 -2.33
C LEU A 10 5.96 1.91 -2.27
N ILE A 11 6.41 1.11 -3.24
CA ILE A 11 6.15 -0.34 -3.24
C ILE A 11 6.94 -1.03 -2.11
N LEU A 12 8.20 -0.63 -1.88
CA LEU A 12 9.01 -1.15 -0.77
C LEU A 12 8.40 -0.80 0.59
N ALA A 13 7.93 0.44 0.75
CA ALA A 13 7.22 0.87 1.95
C ALA A 13 5.93 0.06 2.18
N ALA A 14 5.15 -0.18 1.11
CA ALA A 14 3.95 -1.01 1.19
C ALA A 14 4.27 -2.47 1.55
N ASN A 15 5.40 -3.02 1.09
CA ASN A 15 5.85 -4.35 1.48
C ASN A 15 6.23 -4.40 2.97
N SER A 16 6.90 -3.37 3.50
CA SER A 16 7.18 -3.26 4.93
C SER A 16 5.88 -3.15 5.75
N LEU A 17 4.95 -2.28 5.35
CA LEU A 17 3.66 -2.11 6.02
C LEU A 17 2.84 -3.40 6.09
N ARG A 18 2.93 -4.28 5.09
CA ARG A 18 2.27 -5.59 5.13
C ARG A 18 2.68 -6.44 6.33
N TYR A 19 3.92 -6.30 6.83
CA TYR A 19 4.40 -7.06 7.99
C TYR A 19 3.96 -6.44 9.31
N HIS A 20 3.91 -5.10 9.39
CA HIS A 20 3.70 -4.38 10.64
C HIS A 20 2.25 -3.93 10.87
N ASN A 21 1.46 -3.76 9.81
CA ASN A 21 0.12 -3.22 9.90
C ASN A 21 -0.93 -4.28 9.46
N PRO A 22 -1.85 -4.70 10.34
CA PRO A 22 -2.81 -5.75 10.04
C PRO A 22 -3.76 -5.40 8.89
N ILE A 23 -4.16 -4.12 8.75
CA ILE A 23 -5.05 -3.64 7.69
C ILE A 23 -4.39 -3.83 6.32
N PHE A 24 -3.10 -3.50 6.22
CA PHE A 24 -2.34 -3.69 4.98
C PHE A 24 -2.03 -5.16 4.72
N LYS A 25 -1.80 -5.95 5.78
CA LYS A 25 -1.63 -7.41 5.67
C LYS A 25 -2.86 -8.07 5.07
N GLU A 26 -4.04 -7.79 5.60
CA GLU A 26 -5.30 -8.34 5.13
C GLU A 26 -5.59 -7.91 3.69
N TYR A 27 -5.43 -6.61 3.39
CA TYR A 27 -5.61 -6.10 2.04
C TYR A 27 -4.68 -6.78 1.03
N TYR A 28 -3.41 -6.97 1.39
CA TYR A 28 -2.46 -7.67 0.54
C TYR A 28 -2.91 -9.11 0.25
N TRP A 29 -3.31 -9.87 1.28
CA TRP A 29 -3.71 -11.26 1.11
C TRP A 29 -4.99 -11.40 0.29
N LYS A 30 -5.94 -10.49 0.51
CA LYS A 30 -7.13 -10.38 -0.34
C LYS A 30 -6.75 -10.19 -1.81
N LYS A 31 -5.88 -9.23 -2.12
CA LYS A 31 -5.42 -8.98 -3.50
C LYS A 31 -4.54 -10.08 -4.08
N PHE A 32 -3.80 -10.78 -3.23
CA PHE A 32 -3.01 -11.94 -3.63
C PHE A 32 -3.91 -13.10 -4.08
N ASN A 33 -5.00 -13.35 -3.35
CA ASN A 33 -5.95 -14.42 -3.64
C ASN A 33 -6.86 -14.10 -4.84
N GLU A 34 -7.22 -12.83 -5.04
CA GLU A 34 -8.01 -12.38 -6.20
C GLU A 34 -7.26 -12.50 -7.55
N SER A 35 -5.92 -12.53 -7.54
CA SER A 35 -5.11 -12.48 -8.76
C SER A 35 -4.80 -13.89 -9.28
N ASN A 36 -4.98 -14.11 -10.58
CA ASN A 36 -4.67 -15.39 -11.22
C ASN A 36 -3.19 -15.52 -11.64
N SER A 37 -2.54 -14.41 -12.01
CA SER A 37 -1.14 -14.39 -12.45
C SER A 37 -0.35 -13.28 -11.74
N HIS A 38 0.97 -13.43 -11.63
CA HIS A 38 1.89 -12.48 -10.97
C HIS A 38 1.39 -11.97 -9.61
N ARG A 39 0.78 -12.88 -8.82
CA ARG A 39 0.01 -12.57 -7.61
C ARG A 39 0.74 -11.67 -6.63
N HIS A 40 2.01 -11.99 -6.35
CA HIS A 40 2.84 -11.24 -5.42
C HIS A 40 3.05 -9.79 -5.88
N MET A 41 3.55 -9.60 -7.11
CA MET A 41 3.83 -8.26 -7.65
C MET A 41 2.55 -7.43 -7.79
N ARG A 42 1.45 -8.04 -8.24
CA ARG A 42 0.15 -7.35 -8.35
C ARG A 42 -0.38 -6.91 -6.99
N ALA A 43 -0.36 -7.80 -6.00
CA ALA A 43 -0.79 -7.47 -4.64
C ALA A 43 0.06 -6.36 -4.01
N LEU A 44 1.38 -6.36 -4.23
CA LEU A 44 2.27 -5.28 -3.79
C LEU A 44 1.96 -3.94 -4.45
N VAL A 45 1.77 -3.91 -5.77
CA VAL A 45 1.43 -2.67 -6.49
C VAL A 45 0.09 -2.12 -6.02
N LEU A 46 -0.93 -2.97 -5.82
CA LEU A 46 -2.23 -2.55 -5.30
C LEU A 46 -2.13 -2.03 -3.86
N SER A 47 -1.32 -2.67 -3.02
CA SER A 47 -1.04 -2.21 -1.66
C SER A 47 -0.34 -0.85 -1.65
N GLY A 48 0.61 -0.62 -2.58
CA GLY A 48 1.24 0.67 -2.80
C GLY A 48 0.24 1.76 -3.22
N ARG A 49 -0.72 1.44 -4.10
CA ARG A 49 -1.79 2.39 -4.47
C ARG A 49 -2.67 2.76 -3.28
N LYS A 50 -3.05 1.77 -2.46
CA LYS A 50 -3.80 2.00 -1.22
C LYS A 50 -3.03 2.92 -0.27
N LEU A 51 -1.71 2.72 -0.12
CA LEU A 51 -0.84 3.56 0.69
C LEU A 51 -0.81 5.01 0.19
N VAL A 52 -0.62 5.23 -1.10
CA VAL A 52 -0.59 6.58 -1.69
C VAL A 52 -1.91 7.30 -1.46
N ASN A 53 -3.04 6.61 -1.68
CA ASN A 53 -4.36 7.18 -1.44
C ASN A 53 -4.56 7.55 0.04
N LEU A 54 -4.07 6.72 0.97
CA LEU A 54 -4.11 7.02 2.39
C LEU A 54 -3.29 8.26 2.71
N ILE A 55 -2.02 8.33 2.29
CA ILE A 55 -1.15 9.49 2.51
C ILE A 55 -1.80 10.75 1.96
N PHE A 56 -2.31 10.69 0.72
CA PHE A 56 -2.99 11.82 0.10
C PHE A 56 -4.21 12.27 0.90
N TYR A 57 -5.04 11.33 1.38
CA TYR A 57 -6.20 11.65 2.20
C TYR A 57 -5.81 12.31 3.54
N LEU A 58 -4.80 11.76 4.23
CA LEU A 58 -4.34 12.29 5.52
C LEU A 58 -3.80 13.72 5.37
N LEU A 59 -2.96 13.94 4.36
CA LEU A 59 -2.37 15.25 4.08
C LEU A 59 -3.43 16.26 3.62
N LYS A 60 -4.35 15.84 2.74
CA LYS A 60 -5.41 16.72 2.22
C LYS A 60 -6.35 17.20 3.32
N ASN A 61 -6.70 16.34 4.27
CA ASN A 61 -7.63 16.67 5.35
C ASN A 61 -6.92 17.11 6.64
N ASN A 62 -5.58 17.11 6.66
CA ASN A 62 -4.75 17.40 7.82
C ASN A 62 -5.14 16.58 9.07
N VAL A 63 -5.43 15.29 8.87
CA VAL A 63 -5.83 14.36 9.94
C VAL A 63 -4.71 13.37 10.24
N PRO A 64 -4.48 13.01 11.52
CA PRO A 64 -3.51 11.99 11.87
C PRO A 64 -3.97 10.60 11.42
N TYR A 65 -3.01 9.71 11.17
CA TYR A 65 -3.32 8.31 10.89
C TYR A 65 -3.82 7.60 12.15
N ILE A 66 -5.06 7.12 12.12
CA ILE A 66 -5.65 6.30 13.19
C ILE A 66 -5.95 4.93 12.59
N PRO A 67 -5.17 3.87 12.91
CA PRO A 67 -5.48 2.53 12.47
C PRO A 67 -6.77 2.08 13.17
N MET A 68 -7.85 1.93 12.40
CA MET A 68 -9.08 1.31 12.91
C MET A 68 -8.79 -0.15 13.22
N LYS A 69 -9.13 -0.58 14.43
CA LYS A 69 -9.00 -1.97 14.89
C LYS A 69 -9.93 -2.90 14.14
#